data_AF-A0A371IAH3-F1
#
_entry.id   AF-A0A371IAH3-F1
#
_cell.length_a   1.000
_cell.length_b   1.000
_cell.length_c   1.000
_cell.angle_alpha   90.00
_cell.angle_beta   90.00
_cell.angle_gamma   90.00
#
_symmetry.space_group_name_H-M   'P 1'
#
loop_
_entity.id
_entity.type
_entity.pdbx_description
1 polymer ?
#
loop_
_entity_poly.entity_id
_entity_poly.type
_entity_poly.pdbx_seq_one_letter_code
_entity_poly.pdbx_strand_id
1 'polypeptide(L)'
;MEIWENLIETYSIKKDSTTCYDIESKIFNCRQGTLSVTEYYGTLNRLWIELDQYQGLKMCKADFIAYIGLVERGRIFKFLHGLNSEYDHFGFGF
;
A
#
# COMPACT_ATOMS: atom_id res chain seq x y z
N MET A 1 27.71 13.41 -19.68
CA MET A 1 26.23 13.45 -19.57
C MET A 1 25.76 12.53 -18.44
N GLU A 2 26.43 11.39 -18.27
CA GLU A 2 26.22 10.36 -17.22
C GLU A 2 26.17 10.85 -15.75
N ILE A 3 26.96 11.86 -15.36
CA ILE A 3 26.99 12.35 -13.97
C ILE A 3 25.64 12.95 -13.55
N TRP A 4 24.98 13.68 -14.44
CA TRP A 4 23.68 14.31 -14.15
C TRP A 4 22.54 13.28 -14.12
N GLU A 5 22.61 12.27 -14.99
CA GLU A 5 21.65 11.16 -15.04
C GLU A 5 21.71 10.32 -13.75
N ASN A 6 22.90 9.94 -13.30
CA ASN A 6 23.10 9.22 -12.04
C ASN A 6 22.62 10.01 -10.82
N LEU A 7 22.80 11.34 -10.84
CA LEU A 7 22.35 12.21 -9.75
C LEU A 7 20.83 12.28 -9.69
N ILE A 8 20.17 12.42 -10.84
CA ILE A 8 18.70 12.44 -10.97
C ILE A 8 18.12 11.08 -10.57
N GLU A 9 18.72 9.98 -11.00
CA GLU A 9 18.30 8.63 -10.65
C GLU A 9 18.43 8.39 -9.14
N THR A 10 19.60 8.68 -8.55
CA THR A 10 19.83 8.50 -7.11
C THR A 10 18.89 9.36 -6.27
N TYR A 11 18.66 10.60 -6.67
CA TYR A 11 17.73 11.50 -5.99
C TYR A 11 16.29 11.01 -6.11
N SER A 12 15.88 10.52 -7.29
CA SER A 12 14.54 9.98 -7.52
C SER A 12 14.30 8.71 -6.71
N ILE A 13 15.27 7.79 -6.66
CA ILE A 13 15.20 6.58 -5.83
C ILE A 13 15.00 6.94 -4.34
N LYS A 14 15.76 7.91 -3.82
CA LYS A 14 15.62 8.37 -2.42
C LYS A 14 14.27 9.04 -2.14
N LYS A 15 13.76 9.82 -3.09
CA LYS A 15 12.45 10.46 -2.98
C LYS A 15 11.34 9.41 -2.98
N ASP A 16 11.43 8.43 -3.88
CA ASP A 16 10.48 7.32 -3.98
C ASP A 16 10.51 6.45 -2.72
N SER A 17 11.69 6.17 -2.15
CA SER A 17 11.80 5.36 -0.93
C SER A 17 11.17 6.05 0.30
N THR A 18 11.39 7.36 0.44
CA THR A 18 10.80 8.15 1.54
C THR A 18 9.29 8.24 1.39
N THR A 19 8.81 8.47 0.16
CA THR A 19 7.38 8.55 -0.14
C THR A 19 6.67 7.21 0.04
N CYS A 20 7.29 6.09 -0.38
CA CYS A 20 6.76 4.75 -0.14
C CYS A 20 6.60 4.48 1.36
N TYR A 21 7.62 4.80 2.17
CA TYR A 21 7.55 4.63 3.62
C TYR A 21 6.40 5.43 4.25
N ASP A 22 6.21 6.68 3.82
CA ASP A 22 5.12 7.52 4.34
C ASP A 22 3.74 6.94 3.99
N ILE A 23 3.57 6.43 2.76
CA ILE A 23 2.31 5.80 2.34
C ILE A 23 2.08 4.49 3.09
N GLU A 24 3.10 3.64 3.21
CA GLU A 24 3.02 2.38 3.97
C GLU A 24 2.70 2.63 5.44
N SER A 25 3.30 3.65 6.05
CA SER A 25 3.01 4.06 7.43
C SER A 25 1.56 4.54 7.58
N LYS A 26 1.03 5.31 6.62
CA LYS A 26 -0.40 5.70 6.60
C LYS A 26 -1.31 4.49 6.48
N ILE A 27 -1.00 3.55 5.58
CA ILE A 27 -1.76 2.30 5.43
C ILE A 27 -1.73 1.51 6.74
N PHE A 28 -0.56 1.31 7.33
CA PHE A 28 -0.38 0.55 8.56
C PHE A 28 -1.22 1.11 9.70
N ASN A 29 -1.17 2.43 9.90
CA ASN A 29 -1.89 3.12 10.96
C ASN A 29 -3.37 3.38 10.66
N CYS A 30 -3.84 3.15 9.42
CA CYS A 30 -5.23 3.37 9.05
C CYS A 30 -6.16 2.38 9.77
N ARG A 31 -7.17 2.92 10.46
CA ARG A 31 -8.24 2.20 11.15
C ARG A 31 -9.58 2.78 10.72
N GLN A 32 -10.66 1.98 10.80
CA GLN A 32 -12.02 2.43 10.51
C GLN A 32 -12.41 3.59 11.44
N GLY A 33 -12.26 3.41 12.75
CA GLY A 33 -12.56 4.46 13.73
C GLY A 33 -14.01 4.94 13.61
N THR A 34 -14.20 6.23 13.32
CA THR A 34 -15.54 6.83 13.16
C THR A 34 -16.06 6.78 11.72
N LEU A 35 -15.28 6.28 10.76
CA LEU A 35 -15.67 6.20 9.36
C LEU A 35 -16.65 5.04 9.13
N SER A 36 -17.52 5.19 8.13
CA SER A 36 -18.21 4.02 7.58
C SER A 36 -17.20 3.05 6.95
N VAL A 37 -17.58 1.77 6.84
CA VAL A 37 -16.74 0.74 6.22
C VAL A 37 -16.35 1.13 4.78
N THR A 38 -17.27 1.74 4.04
CA THR A 38 -17.04 2.19 2.66
C THR A 38 -16.01 3.34 2.59
N GLU A 39 -16.10 4.32 3.49
CA GLU A 39 -15.15 5.43 3.55
C GLU A 39 -13.76 4.97 3.99
N TYR A 40 -13.71 4.03 4.94
CA TYR A 40 -12.47 3.39 5.37
C TYR A 40 -11.80 2.64 4.20
N TYR A 41 -12.55 1.78 3.51
CA TYR A 41 -12.06 1.08 2.33
C TYR A 41 -11.60 2.06 1.24
N GLY A 42 -12.38 3.11 0.96
CA GLY A 42 -12.03 4.12 -0.03
C GLY A 42 -10.71 4.82 0.29
N THR A 43 -10.46 5.08 1.57
CA THR A 43 -9.19 5.66 2.05
C THR A 43 -8.02 4.71 1.81
N LEU A 44 -8.15 3.44 2.18
CA LEU A 44 -7.14 2.42 1.93
C LEU A 44 -6.87 2.22 0.44
N ASN A 45 -7.92 2.11 -0.37
CA ASN A 45 -7.81 1.90 -1.81
C ASN A 45 -7.04 3.04 -2.50
N ARG A 46 -7.27 4.29 -2.08
CA ARG A 46 -6.51 5.43 -2.60
C ARG A 46 -5.03 5.34 -2.26
N LEU A 47 -4.68 4.96 -1.03
CA LEU A 47 -3.29 4.81 -0.59
C LEU A 47 -2.59 3.64 -1.31
N TRP A 48 -3.30 2.54 -1.55
CA TRP A 48 -2.78 1.40 -2.30
C TRP A 48 -2.51 1.73 -3.76
N ILE A 49 -3.42 2.45 -4.43
CA ILE A 49 -3.18 2.94 -5.81
C ILE A 49 -1.97 3.87 -5.85
N GLU A 50 -1.83 4.76 -4.85
CA GLU A 50 -0.67 5.65 -4.74
C GLU A 50 0.63 4.86 -4.57
N LEU A 51 0.65 3.82 -3.72
CA LEU A 51 1.80 2.95 -3.52
C LEU A 51 2.17 2.14 -4.77
N ASP A 52 1.16 1.61 -5.47
CA ASP A 52 1.33 0.82 -6.70
C ASP A 52 2.01 1.62 -7.82
N GLN A 53 1.80 2.94 -7.88
CA GLN A 53 2.49 3.79 -8.85
C GLN A 53 4.01 3.78 -8.67
N TYR A 54 4.49 3.73 -7.42
CA TYR A 54 5.93 3.69 -7.13
C TYR A 54 6.52 2.28 -7.28
N GLN A 55 5.74 1.24 -6.99
CA GLN A 55 6.19 -0.16 -7.06
C GLN A 55 6.09 -0.73 -8.49
N GLY A 56 5.03 -0.38 -9.23
CA GLY A 56 4.78 -0.83 -10.60
C GLY A 56 5.81 -0.31 -11.60
N LEU A 57 6.47 0.81 -11.31
CA LEU A 57 7.61 1.30 -12.10
C LEU A 57 8.83 0.37 -12.06
N LYS A 58 8.90 -0.57 -11.10
CA LYS A 58 10.09 -1.39 -10.84
C LYS A 58 9.96 -2.87 -11.22
N MET A 59 8.80 -3.36 -11.67
CA MET A 59 8.55 -4.80 -11.89
C MET A 59 8.38 -5.21 -13.35
N CYS A 60 8.90 -6.39 -13.70
CA CYS A 60 8.67 -7.06 -14.98
C CYS A 60 7.32 -7.82 -14.98
N LYS A 61 6.72 -8.02 -16.16
CA LYS A 61 5.39 -8.66 -16.32
C LYS A 61 5.25 -10.05 -15.71
N ALA A 62 6.33 -10.85 -15.67
CA ALA A 62 6.29 -12.21 -15.12
C ALA A 62 6.21 -12.19 -13.58
N ASP A 63 6.97 -11.32 -12.94
CA ASP A 63 6.97 -11.15 -11.48
C ASP A 63 5.66 -10.53 -10.98
N PHE A 64 5.02 -9.73 -11.83
CA PHE A 64 3.79 -9.01 -11.53
C PHE A 64 2.61 -9.94 -11.16
N ILE A 65 2.45 -11.10 -11.82
CA ILE A 65 1.29 -11.99 -11.58
C ILE A 65 1.35 -12.63 -10.18
N ALA A 66 2.52 -13.18 -9.81
CA ALA A 66 2.71 -13.77 -8.49
C ALA A 66 2.67 -12.70 -7.38
N TYR A 67 3.22 -11.52 -7.68
CA TYR A 67 3.21 -10.37 -6.78
C TYR A 67 1.79 -9.87 -6.46
N ILE A 68 0.92 -9.75 -7.47
CA ILE A 68 -0.48 -9.34 -7.26
C ILE A 68 -1.18 -10.24 -6.24
N GLY A 69 -1.04 -11.56 -6.35
CA GLY A 69 -1.71 -12.49 -5.44
C GLY A 69 -1.31 -12.30 -3.97
N LEU A 70 -0.03 -11.99 -3.71
CA LEU A 70 0.48 -11.71 -2.37
C LEU A 70 0.04 -10.34 -1.86
N VAL A 71 0.10 -9.32 -2.72
CA VAL A 71 -0.33 -7.95 -2.39
C VAL A 71 -1.81 -7.92 -2.01
N GLU A 72 -2.68 -8.51 -2.84
CA GLU A 72 -4.12 -8.51 -2.58
C GLU A 72 -4.47 -9.25 -1.28
N ARG A 73 -3.78 -10.35 -0.98
CA ARG A 73 -3.93 -11.02 0.33
C ARG A 73 -3.53 -10.10 1.48
N GLY A 74 -2.42 -9.39 1.36
CA GLY A 74 -1.97 -8.41 2.35
C GLY A 74 -2.98 -7.27 2.55
N ARG A 75 -3.59 -6.78 1.46
CA ARG A 75 -4.63 -5.74 1.48
C ARG A 75 -5.88 -6.19 2.23
N ILE A 76 -6.33 -7.43 1.98
CA ILE A 76 -7.46 -8.03 2.70
C ILE A 76 -7.16 -8.09 4.20
N PHE A 77 -6.00 -8.61 4.59
CA PHE A 77 -5.64 -8.69 6.01
C PHE A 77 -5.54 -7.30 6.66
N LYS A 78 -4.96 -6.33 5.96
CA LYS A 78 -4.86 -4.96 6.46
C LYS A 78 -6.24 -4.33 6.65
N PHE A 79 -7.15 -4.52 5.69
CA PHE A 79 -8.53 -4.04 5.79
C PHE A 79 -9.23 -4.66 6.99
N LEU A 80 -9.24 -5.99 7.09
CA LEU A 80 -9.90 -6.72 8.18
C LEU A 80 -9.33 -6.32 9.54
N HIS A 81 -8.00 -6.24 9.68
CA HIS A 81 -7.33 -5.87 10.92
C HIS A 81 -7.69 -4.45 11.39
N GLY A 82 -8.01 -3.53 10.48
CA GLY A 82 -8.35 -2.15 10.82
C GLY A 82 -9.84 -1.87 11.01
N LEU A 83 -10.71 -2.86 10.84
CA LEU A 83 -12.14 -2.73 11.16
C LEU A 83 -12.35 -2.56 12.67
N ASN A 84 -13.47 -1.95 13.04
CA ASN A 84 -13.87 -1.85 14.44
C ASN A 84 -14.29 -3.23 14.97
N SER A 85 -14.12 -3.46 16.28
CA SER A 85 -14.43 -4.74 16.94
C SER A 85 -15.89 -5.17 16.87
N GLU A 86 -16.80 -4.24 16.53
CA GLU A 86 -18.20 -4.55 16.22
C GLU A 86 -18.34 -5.52 15.04
N TYR A 87 -17.31 -5.60 14.19
CA TYR A 87 -17.21 -6.53 13.06
C TYR A 87 -16.35 -7.77 13.37
N ASP A 88 -15.73 -7.88 14.55
CA ASP A 88 -14.95 -9.06 14.95
C ASP A 88 -15.83 -10.31 15.13
N HIS A 89 -17.14 -10.13 15.35
CA HIS A 89 -18.09 -11.23 15.55
C HIS A 89 -18.31 -12.09 14.29
N PHE A 90 -17.88 -11.65 13.11
CA PHE A 90 -17.99 -12.42 11.86
C PHE A 90 -16.93 -13.53 11.72
N GLY A 91 -16.13 -13.80 12.76
CA GLY A 91 -15.36 -15.04 12.84
C GLY A 91 -14.17 -15.11 11.88
N PHE A 92 -13.60 -13.98 11.49
CA PHE A 92 -12.24 -13.94 10.95
C PHE A 92 -11.25 -13.97 12.12
N GLY A 93 -11.22 -15.12 12.82
CA GLY A 93 -10.15 -15.40 13.77
C GLY A 93 -8.83 -15.40 13.02
N PHE A 94 -8.00 -14.39 13.31
CA PHE A 94 -6.58 -14.44 13.04
C PHE A 94 -5.89 -15.38 14.05
#